data_AF-A0A447JDH6-F1
#
_entry.id   AF-A0A447JDH6-F1
#
_cell.length_a   1.000
_cell.length_b   1.000
_cell.length_c   1.000
_cell.angle_alpha   90.00
_cell.angle_beta   90.00
_cell.angle_gamma   90.00
#
_symmetry.space_group_name_H-M   'P 1'
#
loop_
_entity.id
_entity.type
_entity.pdbx_description
1 polymer ?
#
loop_
_entity_poly.entity_id
_entity_poly.type
_entity_poly.pdbx_seq_one_letter_code
_entity_poly.pdbx_strand_id
1 'polypeptide(L)'
;MPPILCLGADLKNTFCLVRGEQAVVSQHLGDLSDDGIQAQWREALRLIQSIYDFTPERIVCDAHPGYVSSQWASEMRLPTETVLHHHAHAAACLAEHGWPLDGGEVIALTVDGIGMGENGALWGGECLRVNYRECEHLGGLPAVALPGGDLAAKQPWRNLLAQCLRFVPDWQDYPETAGLQQQNWSVLARAIERGVNSPLASSCGRLFDAVAAALRCAPASLSYEGEAACALEALASQCANVEHPVTMPLNGAQLDVAVFWRQWLNWQATPAQRAWAFHDALACGFATLMRQQATARGITTLVFSGGVIHNRLLRARLAFYLSDFKLLFPQRLPAGDGGLSFGQGVIAAARALSEV
;
A
#
# COMPACT_ATOMS: atom_id res chain seq x y z
N MET A 1 0.45 -29.19 6.90
CA MET A 1 -0.51 -28.10 7.24
C MET A 1 -1.91 -28.47 6.79
N PRO A 2 -2.96 -28.09 7.54
CA PRO A 2 -4.35 -28.33 7.15
C PRO A 2 -4.68 -27.58 5.84
N PRO A 3 -5.74 -27.99 5.13
CA PRO A 3 -6.22 -27.29 3.94
C PRO A 3 -6.82 -25.92 4.30
N ILE A 4 -6.13 -24.85 3.93
CA ILE A 4 -6.51 -23.45 4.20
C ILE A 4 -6.88 -22.75 2.87
N LEU A 5 -8.06 -22.12 2.83
CA LEU A 5 -8.48 -21.24 1.73
C LEU A 5 -8.27 -19.78 2.12
N CYS A 6 -7.45 -19.05 1.36
CA CYS A 6 -7.19 -17.63 1.58
C CYS A 6 -7.91 -16.83 0.50
N LEU A 7 -8.72 -15.85 0.88
CA LEU A 7 -9.61 -15.15 -0.06
C LEU A 7 -8.96 -13.95 -0.77
N GLY A 8 -7.79 -13.50 -0.34
CA GLY A 8 -7.13 -12.30 -0.87
C GLY A 8 -7.80 -11.01 -0.38
N ALA A 9 -7.71 -9.96 -1.20
CA ALA A 9 -8.42 -8.68 -1.02
C ALA A 9 -9.49 -8.50 -2.12
N ASP A 10 -10.32 -7.48 -1.99
CA ASP A 10 -11.39 -7.21 -2.96
C ASP A 10 -10.88 -6.73 -4.32
N LEU A 11 -9.78 -5.98 -4.35
CA LEU A 11 -9.19 -5.51 -5.60
C LEU A 11 -8.13 -6.47 -6.12
N LYS A 12 -8.08 -6.60 -7.44
CA LYS A 12 -7.15 -7.46 -8.20
C LYS A 12 -7.07 -8.88 -7.64
N ASN A 13 -8.23 -9.40 -7.23
CA ASN A 13 -8.36 -10.57 -6.40
C ASN A 13 -7.67 -11.80 -6.98
N THR A 14 -7.05 -12.56 -6.09
CA THR A 14 -6.74 -13.98 -6.24
C THR A 14 -7.12 -14.67 -4.93
N PHE A 15 -7.57 -15.92 -5.00
CA PHE A 15 -7.59 -16.78 -3.82
C PHE A 15 -6.39 -17.72 -3.83
N CYS A 16 -6.03 -18.27 -2.67
CA CYS A 16 -4.93 -19.21 -2.52
C CYS A 16 -5.37 -20.46 -1.75
N LEU A 17 -5.05 -21.64 -2.27
CA LEU A 17 -5.20 -22.91 -1.56
C LEU A 17 -3.86 -23.31 -0.97
N VAL A 18 -3.82 -23.61 0.32
CA VAL A 18 -2.60 -24.02 1.02
C VAL A 18 -2.81 -25.37 1.70
N ARG A 19 -1.97 -26.36 1.41
CA ARG A 19 -1.99 -27.68 2.07
C ARG A 19 -0.62 -28.33 2.01
N GLY A 20 -0.25 -29.05 3.06
CA GLY A 20 1.07 -29.70 3.13
C GLY A 20 2.18 -28.65 3.13
N GLU A 21 3.04 -28.69 2.12
CA GLU A 21 4.17 -27.77 1.89
C GLU A 21 3.98 -26.90 0.63
N GLN A 22 2.76 -26.85 0.07
CA GLN A 22 2.48 -26.20 -1.20
C GLN A 22 1.33 -25.19 -1.09
N ALA A 23 1.37 -24.21 -1.99
CA ALA A 23 0.34 -23.22 -2.18
C ALA A 23 0.01 -23.07 -3.67
N VAL A 24 -1.27 -22.92 -4.01
CA VAL A 24 -1.75 -22.72 -5.37
C VAL A 24 -2.60 -21.46 -5.39
N VAL A 25 -2.12 -20.44 -6.10
CA VAL A 25 -2.81 -19.17 -6.30
C VAL A 25 -3.69 -19.26 -7.54
N SER A 26 -4.91 -18.73 -7.48
CA SER A 26 -5.82 -18.66 -8.62
C SER A 26 -5.30 -17.74 -9.73
N GLN A 27 -5.95 -17.77 -10.88
CA GLN A 27 -5.89 -16.67 -11.82
C GLN A 27 -6.42 -15.36 -11.19
N HIS A 28 -6.12 -14.25 -11.83
CA HIS A 28 -6.69 -12.95 -11.49
C HIS A 28 -8.21 -12.93 -11.71
N LEU A 29 -8.94 -12.42 -10.72
CA LEU A 29 -10.41 -12.39 -10.66
C LEU A 29 -10.97 -10.96 -10.54
N GLY A 30 -10.16 -9.92 -10.78
CA GLY A 30 -10.65 -8.55 -10.89
C GLY A 30 -11.05 -7.91 -9.56
N ASP A 31 -12.10 -7.09 -9.60
CA ASP A 31 -12.70 -6.42 -8.45
C ASP A 31 -13.89 -7.24 -7.96
N LEU A 32 -13.89 -7.66 -6.69
CA LEU A 32 -14.95 -8.48 -6.12
C LEU A 32 -16.28 -7.75 -5.96
N SER A 33 -16.30 -6.42 -6.10
CA SER A 33 -17.52 -5.62 -6.10
C SER A 33 -18.22 -5.58 -7.47
N ASP A 34 -17.58 -6.07 -8.53
CA ASP A 34 -18.17 -6.08 -9.88
C ASP A 34 -19.39 -7.03 -9.96
N ASP A 35 -20.43 -6.57 -10.66
CA ASP A 35 -21.65 -7.33 -10.86
C ASP A 35 -21.37 -8.69 -11.54
N GLY A 36 -21.77 -9.77 -10.87
CA GLY A 36 -21.65 -11.14 -11.39
C GLY A 36 -20.26 -11.79 -11.23
N ILE A 37 -19.28 -11.10 -10.63
CA ILE A 37 -17.92 -11.65 -10.46
C ILE A 37 -17.88 -12.91 -9.59
N GLN A 38 -18.80 -13.02 -8.63
CA GLN A 38 -18.90 -14.18 -7.74
C GLN A 38 -19.10 -15.50 -8.48
N ALA A 39 -19.80 -15.51 -9.63
CA ALA A 39 -20.02 -16.73 -10.39
C ALA A 39 -18.71 -17.28 -10.98
N GLN A 40 -17.87 -16.40 -11.56
CA GLN A 40 -16.57 -16.78 -12.09
C GLN A 40 -15.61 -17.20 -10.96
N TRP A 41 -15.63 -16.46 -9.85
CA TRP A 41 -14.84 -16.76 -8.66
C TRP A 41 -15.17 -18.16 -8.10
N ARG A 42 -16.46 -18.48 -7.94
CA ARG A 42 -16.90 -19.80 -7.43
C ARG A 42 -16.56 -20.93 -8.38
N GLU A 43 -16.69 -20.73 -9.69
CA GLU A 43 -16.35 -21.76 -10.68
C GLU A 43 -14.84 -22.04 -10.71
N ALA A 44 -14.02 -20.99 -10.60
CA ALA A 44 -12.58 -21.14 -10.45
C ALA A 44 -12.21 -21.92 -9.18
N LEU A 45 -12.81 -21.56 -8.04
CA LEU A 45 -12.57 -22.27 -6.78
C LEU A 45 -12.98 -23.75 -6.88
N ARG A 46 -14.17 -24.02 -7.42
CA ARG A 46 -14.68 -25.39 -7.61
C ARG A 46 -13.75 -26.23 -8.47
N LEU A 47 -13.29 -25.69 -9.60
CA LEU A 47 -12.39 -26.39 -10.50
C LEU A 47 -11.02 -26.67 -9.84
N ILE A 48 -10.41 -25.67 -9.21
CA ILE A 48 -9.10 -25.82 -8.57
C ILE A 48 -9.19 -26.78 -7.38
N GLN A 49 -10.24 -26.71 -6.57
CA GLN A 49 -10.48 -27.68 -5.49
C GLN A 49 -10.56 -29.12 -6.02
N SER A 50 -11.28 -29.33 -7.14
CA SER A 50 -11.38 -30.65 -7.77
C SER A 50 -10.03 -31.15 -8.31
N ILE A 51 -9.20 -30.29 -8.88
CA ILE A 51 -7.89 -30.67 -9.44
C ILE A 51 -6.95 -31.15 -8.33
N TYR A 52 -6.96 -30.47 -7.18
CA TYR A 52 -6.05 -30.74 -6.08
C TYR A 52 -6.66 -31.65 -5.00
N ASP A 53 -7.85 -32.19 -5.21
CA ASP A 53 -8.62 -32.95 -4.22
C ASP A 53 -8.63 -32.23 -2.85
N PHE A 54 -9.04 -30.95 -2.88
CA PHE A 54 -8.88 -30.02 -1.77
C PHE A 54 -10.25 -29.66 -1.19
N THR A 55 -10.42 -29.89 0.12
CA THR A 55 -11.57 -29.42 0.89
C THR A 55 -11.05 -28.51 2.01
N PRO A 56 -11.38 -27.21 2.04
CA PRO A 56 -10.89 -26.31 3.07
C PRO A 56 -11.43 -26.69 4.44
N GLU A 57 -10.56 -26.65 5.44
CA GLU A 57 -10.91 -26.77 6.86
C GLU A 57 -10.89 -25.42 7.57
N ARG A 58 -10.22 -24.42 6.96
CA ARG A 58 -10.07 -23.05 7.50
C ARG A 58 -10.10 -22.01 6.38
N ILE A 59 -10.51 -20.80 6.73
CA ILE A 59 -10.54 -19.65 5.84
C ILE A 59 -9.67 -18.53 6.42
N VAL A 60 -8.95 -17.84 5.53
CA VAL A 60 -8.23 -16.61 5.84
C VAL A 60 -8.79 -15.50 4.96
N CYS A 61 -9.12 -14.36 5.55
CA CYS A 61 -9.51 -13.16 4.81
C CYS A 61 -8.79 -11.92 5.35
N ASP A 62 -8.96 -10.81 4.65
CA ASP A 62 -8.44 -9.52 5.10
C ASP A 62 -9.11 -9.09 6.43
N ALA A 63 -8.39 -8.30 7.22
CA ALA A 63 -8.92 -7.71 8.45
C ALA A 63 -10.00 -6.64 8.18
N HIS A 64 -10.17 -6.17 6.94
CA HIS A 64 -11.21 -5.22 6.57
C HIS A 64 -12.63 -5.85 6.68
N PRO A 65 -13.47 -5.41 7.62
CA PRO A 65 -14.78 -6.03 7.85
C PRO A 65 -15.80 -5.72 6.73
N GLY A 66 -15.59 -4.62 6.00
CA GLY A 66 -16.45 -4.19 4.91
C GLY A 66 -16.11 -4.79 3.54
N TYR A 67 -15.16 -5.72 3.45
CA TYR A 67 -14.83 -6.37 2.17
C TYR A 67 -15.88 -7.40 1.77
N VAL A 68 -16.12 -7.51 0.47
CA VAL A 68 -16.93 -8.56 -0.16
C VAL A 68 -16.33 -9.94 0.14
N SER A 69 -15.01 -10.07 0.06
CA SER A 69 -14.30 -11.29 0.44
C SER A 69 -14.55 -11.69 1.91
N SER A 70 -14.57 -10.73 2.83
CA SER A 70 -14.91 -10.97 4.25
C SER A 70 -16.36 -11.44 4.42
N GLN A 71 -17.30 -10.90 3.65
CA GLN A 71 -18.67 -11.39 3.60
C GLN A 71 -18.72 -12.84 3.11
N TRP A 72 -18.03 -13.17 2.01
CA TRP A 72 -17.99 -14.53 1.47
C TRP A 72 -17.37 -15.53 2.44
N ALA A 73 -16.33 -15.14 3.20
CA ALA A 73 -15.77 -15.99 4.27
C ALA A 73 -16.84 -16.41 5.29
N SER A 74 -17.68 -15.46 5.72
CA SER A 74 -18.72 -15.71 6.72
C SER A 74 -19.80 -16.69 6.24
N GLU A 75 -20.09 -16.71 4.94
CA GLU A 75 -21.09 -17.59 4.33
C GLU A 75 -20.65 -19.06 4.28
N MET A 76 -19.33 -19.32 4.29
CA MET A 76 -18.78 -20.68 4.17
C MET A 76 -18.81 -21.49 5.47
N ARG A 77 -19.12 -20.87 6.62
CA ARG A 77 -19.28 -21.53 7.94
C ARG A 77 -18.09 -22.40 8.38
N LEU A 78 -16.88 -21.99 8.02
CA LEU A 78 -15.62 -22.59 8.49
C LEU A 78 -14.93 -21.66 9.51
N PRO A 79 -14.05 -22.20 10.37
CA PRO A 79 -13.16 -21.39 11.19
C PRO A 79 -12.44 -20.36 10.31
N THR A 80 -12.63 -19.08 10.64
CA THR A 80 -12.11 -17.96 9.86
C THR A 80 -11.13 -17.17 10.72
N GLU A 81 -9.94 -16.91 10.19
CA GLU A 81 -8.98 -15.99 10.78
C GLU A 81 -8.79 -14.76 9.86
N THR A 82 -8.41 -13.65 10.47
CA THR A 82 -8.07 -12.43 9.73
C THR A 82 -6.58 -12.15 9.74
N VAL A 83 -6.12 -11.52 8.67
CA VAL A 83 -4.74 -11.07 8.51
C VAL A 83 -4.76 -9.60 8.09
N LEU A 84 -3.88 -8.79 8.68
CA LEU A 84 -3.72 -7.39 8.28
C LEU A 84 -3.21 -7.33 6.84
N HIS A 85 -3.79 -6.42 6.05
CA HIS A 85 -3.49 -6.25 4.64
C HIS A 85 -1.98 -6.11 4.39
N HIS A 86 -1.34 -5.17 5.09
CA HIS A 86 0.09 -4.90 4.93
C HIS A 86 0.98 -6.03 5.47
N HIS A 87 0.53 -6.79 6.46
CA HIS A 87 1.24 -8.00 6.92
C HIS A 87 1.27 -9.05 5.80
N ALA A 88 0.14 -9.28 5.13
CA ALA A 88 0.07 -10.19 3.99
C ALA A 88 0.97 -9.74 2.83
N HIS A 89 1.02 -8.44 2.52
CA HIS A 89 1.96 -7.91 1.52
C HIS A 89 3.42 -8.25 1.85
N ALA A 90 3.86 -8.01 3.08
CA ALA A 90 5.23 -8.29 3.50
C ALA A 90 5.52 -9.80 3.51
N ALA A 91 4.59 -10.61 4.02
CA ALA A 91 4.74 -12.06 4.09
C ALA A 91 4.76 -12.73 2.72
N ALA A 92 3.97 -12.24 1.75
CA ALA A 92 4.00 -12.74 0.37
C ALA A 92 5.39 -12.53 -0.26
N CYS A 93 6.00 -11.36 -0.03
CA CYS A 93 7.36 -11.07 -0.50
C CYS A 93 8.40 -11.97 0.19
N LEU A 94 8.35 -12.11 1.51
CA LEU A 94 9.23 -13.02 2.25
C LEU A 94 9.16 -14.45 1.68
N ALA A 95 7.95 -14.95 1.47
CA ALA A 95 7.73 -16.32 1.02
C ALA A 95 8.20 -16.56 -0.43
N GLU A 96 8.01 -15.62 -1.36
CA GLU A 96 8.53 -15.83 -2.73
C GLU A 96 10.07 -15.87 -2.79
N HIS A 97 10.74 -15.25 -1.82
CA HIS A 97 12.20 -15.26 -1.64
C HIS A 97 12.70 -16.45 -0.80
N GLY A 98 11.80 -17.36 -0.39
CA GLY A 98 12.15 -18.55 0.39
C GLY A 98 12.66 -18.22 1.79
N TRP A 99 12.18 -17.12 2.40
CA TRP A 99 12.53 -16.80 3.79
C TRP A 99 12.07 -17.94 4.72
N PRO A 100 12.96 -18.53 5.54
CA PRO A 100 12.59 -19.66 6.39
C PRO A 100 11.55 -19.30 7.45
N LEU A 101 10.81 -20.31 7.94
CA LEU A 101 9.82 -20.14 9.02
C LEU A 101 10.44 -19.49 10.27
N ASP A 102 11.67 -19.88 10.59
CA ASP A 102 12.52 -19.39 11.69
C ASP A 102 13.59 -18.40 11.21
N GLY A 103 13.42 -17.81 10.01
CA GLY A 103 14.39 -16.90 9.40
C GLY A 103 14.61 -15.58 10.15
N GLY A 104 13.80 -15.32 11.18
CA GLY A 104 13.84 -14.11 11.98
C GLY A 104 13.01 -12.96 11.41
N GLU A 105 13.14 -11.82 12.05
CA GLU A 105 12.36 -10.61 11.76
C GLU A 105 13.03 -9.75 10.69
N VAL A 106 12.19 -9.05 9.94
CA VAL A 106 12.60 -8.05 8.95
C VAL A 106 11.94 -6.71 9.24
N ILE A 107 12.50 -5.65 8.66
CA ILE A 107 11.77 -4.38 8.52
C ILE A 107 11.14 -4.35 7.13
N ALA A 108 9.82 -4.20 7.08
CA ALA A 108 9.06 -4.13 5.85
C ALA A 108 8.58 -2.69 5.59
N LEU A 109 8.70 -2.24 4.33
CA LEU A 109 8.01 -1.06 3.82
C LEU A 109 6.86 -1.51 2.93
N THR A 110 5.64 -1.23 3.36
CA THR A 110 4.42 -1.58 2.64
C THR A 110 3.71 -0.31 2.19
N VAL A 111 3.77 -0.03 0.89
CA VAL A 111 3.24 1.19 0.27
C VAL A 111 2.20 0.85 -0.79
N ASP A 112 0.97 1.32 -0.61
CA ASP A 112 -0.17 1.02 -1.49
C ASP A 112 -1.20 2.16 -1.52
N GLY A 113 -2.41 1.84 -1.99
CA GLY A 113 -3.58 2.70 -1.90
C GLY A 113 -4.12 2.74 -0.47
N ILE A 114 -4.95 1.76 -0.11
CA ILE A 114 -5.58 1.66 1.21
C ILE A 114 -5.68 0.17 1.57
N GLY A 115 -5.25 -0.17 2.77
CA GLY A 115 -5.55 -1.45 3.42
C GLY A 115 -5.92 -1.23 4.89
N MET A 116 -6.71 -2.14 5.47
CA MET A 116 -7.08 -2.05 6.88
C MET A 116 -5.88 -2.43 7.75
N GLY A 117 -5.47 -1.49 8.60
CA GLY A 117 -4.46 -1.64 9.62
C GLY A 117 -5.03 -2.03 10.98
N GLU A 118 -4.19 -1.96 12.00
CA GLU A 118 -4.59 -2.26 13.39
C GLU A 118 -5.65 -1.28 13.90
N ASN A 119 -6.56 -1.79 14.75
CA ASN A 119 -7.56 -0.99 15.45
C ASN A 119 -8.46 -0.13 14.52
N GLY A 120 -8.65 -0.55 13.28
CA GLY A 120 -9.48 0.15 12.30
C GLY A 120 -8.79 1.32 11.59
N ALA A 121 -7.48 1.51 11.77
CA ALA A 121 -6.73 2.52 11.03
C ALA A 121 -6.65 2.16 9.55
N LEU A 122 -6.67 3.16 8.66
CA LEU A 122 -6.41 2.94 7.23
C LEU A 122 -4.94 3.19 6.94
N TRP A 123 -4.24 2.15 6.50
CA TRP A 123 -2.82 2.17 6.20
C TRP A 123 -2.57 2.24 4.70
N GLY A 124 -1.36 2.65 4.32
CA GLY A 124 -0.89 2.57 2.93
C GLY A 124 0.51 3.11 2.69
N GLY A 125 1.30 3.34 3.73
CA GLY A 125 2.67 3.82 3.65
C GLY A 125 3.42 3.58 4.94
N GLU A 126 3.48 2.31 5.35
CA GLU A 126 3.90 1.91 6.69
C GLU A 126 5.30 1.30 6.70
N CYS A 127 6.04 1.57 7.78
CA CYS A 127 7.22 0.81 8.17
C CYS A 127 6.82 -0.16 9.29
N LEU A 128 7.08 -1.45 9.08
CA LEU A 128 6.62 -2.53 9.95
C LEU A 128 7.79 -3.41 10.40
N ARG A 129 7.74 -3.95 11.62
CA ARG A 129 8.55 -5.13 12.01
C ARG A 129 7.72 -6.36 11.72
N VAL A 130 8.24 -7.28 10.91
CA VAL A 130 7.47 -8.42 10.41
C VAL A 130 8.25 -9.71 10.55
N ASN A 131 7.55 -10.75 10.98
CA ASN A 131 7.86 -12.15 10.66
C ASN A 131 6.57 -12.81 10.15
N TYR A 132 6.55 -14.11 9.86
CA TYR A 132 5.33 -14.76 9.37
C TYR A 132 4.16 -14.75 10.36
N ARG A 133 4.41 -14.52 11.66
CA ARG A 133 3.39 -14.61 12.71
C ARG A 133 2.98 -13.23 13.23
N GLU A 134 3.93 -12.30 13.28
CA GLU A 134 3.80 -11.00 13.91
C GLU A 134 3.99 -9.87 12.92
N CYS A 135 3.26 -8.79 13.16
CA CYS A 135 3.35 -7.52 12.50
C CYS A 135 3.25 -6.45 13.58
N GLU A 136 4.24 -5.57 13.67
CA GLU A 136 4.24 -4.42 14.56
C GLU A 136 4.42 -3.15 13.74
N HIS A 137 3.51 -2.19 13.93
CA HIS A 137 3.61 -0.88 13.30
C HIS A 137 4.72 -0.02 13.93
N LEU A 138 5.66 0.46 13.11
CA LEU A 138 6.81 1.24 13.57
C LEU A 138 6.78 2.71 13.14
N GLY A 139 5.81 3.13 12.33
CA GLY A 139 5.75 4.46 11.74
C GLY A 139 5.49 4.45 10.23
N GLY A 140 5.76 5.56 9.56
CA GLY A 140 5.50 5.70 8.13
C GLY A 140 5.01 7.09 7.72
N LEU A 141 4.06 7.16 6.80
CA LEU A 141 3.40 8.41 6.45
C LEU A 141 2.46 8.88 7.57
N PRO A 142 2.30 10.20 7.78
CA PRO A 142 1.23 10.70 8.62
C PRO A 142 -0.12 10.39 7.97
N ALA A 143 -1.09 9.94 8.77
CA ALA A 143 -2.44 9.67 8.27
C ALA A 143 -3.20 10.96 7.94
N VAL A 144 -3.57 11.17 6.67
CA VAL A 144 -4.25 12.36 6.13
C VAL A 144 -5.68 12.03 5.71
N ALA A 145 -6.60 12.99 5.79
CA ALA A 145 -7.99 12.76 5.42
C ALA A 145 -8.16 12.39 3.95
N LEU A 146 -9.15 11.54 3.67
CA LEU A 146 -9.64 11.16 2.34
C LEU A 146 -10.97 11.87 2.05
N PRO A 147 -10.97 13.09 1.50
CA PRO A 147 -12.17 13.91 1.50
C PRO A 147 -13.23 13.36 0.55
N GLY A 148 -14.34 12.86 1.07
CA GLY A 148 -15.37 12.19 0.28
C GLY A 148 -15.14 10.68 0.08
N GLY A 149 -14.32 10.04 0.93
CA GLY A 149 -14.08 8.59 0.90
C GLY A 149 -13.51 8.15 -0.44
N ASP A 150 -14.20 7.22 -1.11
CA ASP A 150 -13.79 6.64 -2.41
C ASP A 150 -13.52 7.68 -3.50
N LEU A 151 -14.16 8.85 -3.43
CA LEU A 151 -13.88 9.94 -4.39
C LEU A 151 -12.44 10.42 -4.31
N ALA A 152 -11.76 10.29 -3.17
CA ALA A 152 -10.35 10.65 -3.01
C ALA A 152 -9.43 9.81 -3.91
N ALA A 153 -9.78 8.56 -4.22
CA ALA A 153 -9.04 7.72 -5.17
C ALA A 153 -9.33 8.05 -6.64
N LYS A 154 -10.45 8.74 -6.92
CA LYS A 154 -10.89 9.11 -8.29
C LYS A 154 -10.56 10.54 -8.66
N GLN A 155 -10.37 11.43 -7.69
CA GLN A 155 -10.20 12.87 -7.91
C GLN A 155 -8.95 13.38 -7.16
N PRO A 156 -7.77 13.36 -7.82
CA PRO A 156 -6.47 13.62 -7.17
C PRO A 156 -6.38 14.94 -6.40
N TRP A 157 -7.09 15.97 -6.88
CA TRP A 157 -7.16 17.28 -6.25
C TRP A 157 -7.70 17.26 -4.81
N ARG A 158 -8.52 16.26 -4.45
CA ARG A 158 -9.01 16.09 -3.07
C ARG A 158 -7.87 15.79 -2.11
N ASN A 159 -6.90 14.99 -2.55
CA ASN A 159 -5.73 14.64 -1.76
C ASN A 159 -4.80 15.85 -1.64
N LEU A 160 -4.61 16.61 -2.72
CA LEU A 160 -3.86 17.87 -2.64
C LEU A 160 -4.51 18.85 -1.66
N LEU A 161 -5.85 19.00 -1.69
CA LEU A 161 -6.56 19.84 -0.71
C LEU A 161 -6.32 19.37 0.73
N ALA A 162 -6.45 18.07 1.01
CA ALA A 162 -6.24 17.53 2.36
C ALA A 162 -4.80 17.73 2.85
N GLN A 163 -3.82 17.57 1.97
CA GLN A 163 -2.40 17.84 2.23
C GLN A 163 -2.16 19.33 2.51
N CYS A 164 -2.70 20.21 1.67
CA CYS A 164 -2.60 21.66 1.84
C CYS A 164 -3.21 22.15 3.17
N LEU A 165 -4.44 21.74 3.47
CA LEU A 165 -5.12 22.12 4.71
C LEU A 165 -4.36 21.70 5.96
N ARG A 166 -3.62 20.59 5.90
CA ARG A 166 -2.87 20.08 7.05
C ARG A 166 -1.47 20.67 7.16
N PHE A 167 -0.76 20.84 6.05
CA PHE A 167 0.70 20.99 6.06
C PHE A 167 1.22 22.26 5.37
N VAL A 168 0.37 22.98 4.63
CA VAL A 168 0.82 24.11 3.80
C VAL A 168 0.14 25.39 4.27
N PRO A 169 0.84 26.22 5.08
CA PRO A 169 0.40 27.58 5.35
C PRO A 169 0.21 28.36 4.05
N ASP A 170 -0.83 29.19 4.00
CA ASP A 170 -1.13 30.06 2.85
C ASP A 170 -1.15 29.32 1.50
N TRP A 171 -1.64 28.07 1.51
CA TRP A 171 -1.62 27.18 0.35
C TRP A 171 -2.25 27.78 -0.92
N GLN A 172 -3.17 28.73 -0.75
CA GLN A 172 -3.85 29.45 -1.83
C GLN A 172 -2.89 30.35 -2.64
N ASP A 173 -1.72 30.70 -2.12
CA ASP A 173 -0.78 31.58 -2.83
C ASP A 173 0.08 30.82 -3.86
N TYR A 174 0.05 29.48 -3.83
CA TYR A 174 0.83 28.65 -4.74
C TYR A 174 0.10 28.40 -6.07
N PRO A 175 0.75 28.59 -7.23
CA PRO A 175 0.11 28.39 -8.54
C PRO A 175 -0.35 26.94 -8.79
N GLU A 176 0.30 25.97 -8.15
CA GLU A 176 -0.07 24.55 -8.18
C GLU A 176 -1.48 24.31 -7.62
N THR A 177 -1.94 25.15 -6.69
CA THR A 177 -3.23 25.01 -6.02
C THR A 177 -4.35 25.81 -6.69
N ALA A 178 -4.08 26.55 -7.77
CA ALA A 178 -5.08 27.37 -8.44
C ALA A 178 -6.33 26.57 -8.90
N GLY A 179 -6.14 25.29 -9.25
CA GLY A 179 -7.26 24.39 -9.59
C GLY A 179 -8.17 24.05 -8.40
N LEU A 180 -7.64 24.06 -7.17
CA LEU A 180 -8.43 23.87 -5.95
C LEU A 180 -9.33 25.06 -5.66
N GLN A 181 -8.85 26.27 -5.95
CA GLN A 181 -9.60 27.51 -5.69
C GLN A 181 -10.82 27.66 -6.60
N GLN A 182 -10.84 26.95 -7.73
CA GLN A 182 -12.00 26.85 -8.62
C GLN A 182 -13.06 25.87 -8.10
N GLN A 183 -12.72 25.04 -7.09
CA GLN A 183 -13.65 24.13 -6.44
C GLN A 183 -14.35 24.80 -5.25
N ASN A 184 -15.47 24.24 -4.80
CA ASN A 184 -16.10 24.63 -3.53
C ASN A 184 -15.36 24.01 -2.33
N TRP A 185 -14.07 24.32 -2.22
CA TRP A 185 -13.14 23.66 -1.29
C TRP A 185 -13.49 23.94 0.19
N SER A 186 -14.12 25.07 0.51
CA SER A 186 -14.46 25.44 1.89
C SER A 186 -15.54 24.54 2.51
N VAL A 187 -16.47 24.02 1.71
CA VAL A 187 -17.45 23.02 2.16
C VAL A 187 -16.75 21.70 2.48
N LEU A 188 -15.82 21.28 1.62
CA LEU A 188 -15.06 20.05 1.81
C LEU A 188 -14.10 20.16 3.00
N ALA A 189 -13.47 21.32 3.22
CA ALA A 189 -12.65 21.62 4.39
C ALA A 189 -13.44 21.44 5.70
N ARG A 190 -14.67 21.98 5.76
CA ARG A 190 -15.57 21.78 6.92
C ARG A 190 -15.99 20.32 7.12
N ALA A 191 -16.16 19.56 6.04
CA ALA A 191 -16.46 18.13 6.13
C ALA A 191 -15.27 17.35 6.71
N ILE A 192 -14.04 17.68 6.30
CA ILE A 192 -12.80 17.10 6.84
C ILE A 192 -12.67 17.41 8.34
N GLU A 193 -12.82 18.67 8.73
CA GLU A 193 -12.74 19.10 10.13
C GLU A 193 -13.74 18.35 11.04
N ARG A 194 -14.94 18.07 10.51
CA ARG A 194 -16.00 17.36 11.23
C ARG A 194 -15.95 15.83 11.07
N GLY A 195 -14.97 15.29 10.34
CA GLY A 195 -14.85 13.85 10.08
C GLY A 195 -16.00 13.25 9.25
N VAL A 196 -16.72 14.05 8.47
CA VAL A 196 -17.86 13.59 7.66
C VAL A 196 -17.34 13.01 6.35
N ASN A 197 -17.48 11.69 6.17
CA ASN A 197 -16.97 10.95 5.01
C ASN A 197 -15.54 11.36 4.61
N SER A 198 -14.70 11.54 5.63
CA SER A 198 -13.32 12.00 5.48
C SER A 198 -12.37 11.18 6.38
N PRO A 199 -12.37 9.84 6.25
CA PRO A 199 -11.54 8.99 7.10
C PRO A 199 -10.06 9.33 6.91
N LEU A 200 -9.25 9.12 7.94
CA LEU A 200 -7.81 9.34 7.88
C LEU A 200 -7.11 8.09 7.35
N ALA A 201 -6.15 8.27 6.44
CA ALA A 201 -5.31 7.20 5.93
C ALA A 201 -3.86 7.65 5.71
N SER A 202 -2.89 6.82 6.09
CA SER A 202 -1.45 7.02 5.82
C SER A 202 -1.07 6.55 4.41
N SER A 203 -1.90 6.87 3.42
CA SER A 203 -1.79 6.34 2.07
C SER A 203 -0.66 6.96 1.25
N CYS A 204 0.28 6.12 0.79
CA CYS A 204 1.29 6.51 -0.17
C CYS A 204 0.67 6.79 -1.54
N GLY A 205 -0.28 5.97 -2.00
CA GLY A 205 -0.99 6.20 -3.26
C GLY A 205 -1.69 7.56 -3.33
N ARG A 206 -2.35 7.98 -2.24
CA ARG A 206 -3.00 9.31 -2.19
C ARG A 206 -2.00 10.47 -2.12
N LEU A 207 -0.80 10.26 -1.57
CA LEU A 207 0.27 11.26 -1.65
C LEU A 207 0.79 11.41 -3.09
N PHE A 208 0.93 10.32 -3.84
CA PHE A 208 1.21 10.36 -5.28
C PHE A 208 0.13 11.14 -6.04
N ASP A 209 -1.14 10.86 -5.76
CA ASP A 209 -2.26 11.58 -6.38
C ASP A 209 -2.20 13.09 -6.07
N ALA A 210 -1.86 13.48 -4.84
CA ALA A 210 -1.71 14.88 -4.46
C ALA A 210 -0.60 15.59 -5.25
N VAL A 211 0.57 14.97 -5.42
CA VAL A 211 1.67 15.54 -6.19
C VAL A 211 1.35 15.59 -7.69
N ALA A 212 0.70 14.55 -8.21
CA ALA A 212 0.23 14.52 -9.60
C ALA A 212 -0.79 15.64 -9.89
N ALA A 213 -1.69 15.93 -8.93
CA ALA A 213 -2.63 17.04 -9.02
C ALA A 213 -1.90 18.39 -9.04
N ALA A 214 -0.90 18.58 -8.18
CA ALA A 214 -0.10 19.81 -8.12
C ALA A 214 0.66 20.08 -9.43
N LEU A 215 1.21 19.03 -10.05
CA LEU A 215 1.89 19.11 -11.36
C LEU A 215 0.92 19.11 -12.55
N ARG A 216 -0.38 18.88 -12.32
CA ARG A 216 -1.41 18.77 -13.36
C ARG A 216 -1.05 17.76 -14.45
N CYS A 217 -0.41 16.67 -14.07
CA CYS A 217 0.01 15.61 -14.99
C CYS A 217 -1.02 14.49 -15.15
N ALA A 218 -2.18 14.62 -14.53
CA ALA A 218 -3.30 13.69 -14.63
C ALA A 218 -4.64 14.44 -14.78
N PRO A 219 -5.68 13.81 -15.35
CA PRO A 219 -7.02 14.39 -15.41
C PRO A 219 -7.58 14.73 -14.02
N ALA A 220 -8.50 15.70 -13.96
CA ALA A 220 -9.14 16.09 -12.69
C ALA A 220 -9.99 14.96 -12.07
N SER A 221 -10.51 14.06 -12.90
CA SER A 221 -11.16 12.82 -12.52
C SER A 221 -10.54 11.67 -13.30
N LEU A 222 -10.06 10.66 -12.58
CA LEU A 222 -9.40 9.50 -13.15
C LEU A 222 -10.41 8.51 -13.73
N SER A 223 -9.93 7.74 -14.69
CA SER A 223 -10.66 6.71 -15.41
C SER A 223 -10.33 5.31 -14.91
N TYR A 224 -9.18 5.13 -14.25
CA TYR A 224 -8.78 3.86 -13.62
C TYR A 224 -7.92 4.09 -12.37
N GLU A 225 -7.85 3.06 -11.50
CA GLU A 225 -7.08 3.11 -10.27
C GLU A 225 -5.56 3.22 -10.54
N GLY A 226 -4.93 4.22 -9.93
CA GLY A 226 -3.48 4.44 -10.05
C GLY A 226 -3.06 5.28 -11.26
N GLU A 227 -4.00 5.78 -12.06
CA GLU A 227 -3.72 6.60 -13.25
C GLU A 227 -2.79 7.78 -12.97
N ALA A 228 -3.07 8.56 -11.92
CA ALA A 228 -2.26 9.72 -11.57
C ALA A 228 -0.86 9.33 -11.09
N ALA A 229 -0.72 8.25 -10.32
CA ALA A 229 0.57 7.73 -9.87
C ALA A 229 1.41 7.23 -11.05
N CYS A 230 0.81 6.51 -12.01
CA CYS A 230 1.49 6.07 -13.24
C CYS A 230 1.93 7.26 -14.10
N ALA A 231 1.07 8.27 -14.27
CA ALA A 231 1.40 9.48 -15.01
C ALA A 231 2.57 10.25 -14.36
N LEU A 232 2.59 10.33 -13.02
CA LEU A 232 3.66 10.97 -12.27
C LEU A 232 4.99 10.22 -12.39
N GLU A 233 4.97 8.88 -12.35
CA GLU A 233 6.15 8.05 -12.59
C GLU A 233 6.69 8.24 -14.01
N ALA A 234 5.82 8.20 -15.01
CA ALA A 234 6.19 8.41 -16.41
C ALA A 234 6.82 9.80 -16.63
N LEU A 235 6.26 10.84 -15.99
CA LEU A 235 6.82 12.18 -16.03
C LEU A 235 8.20 12.25 -15.35
N ALA A 236 8.34 11.63 -14.18
CA ALA A 236 9.61 11.57 -13.46
C ALA A 236 10.69 10.82 -14.26
N SER A 237 10.33 9.79 -15.02
CA SER A 237 11.26 8.99 -15.83
C SER A 237 11.95 9.76 -16.97
N GLN A 238 11.41 10.94 -17.33
CA GLN A 238 12.03 11.84 -18.30
C GLN A 238 13.23 12.61 -17.71
N CYS A 239 13.44 12.54 -16.39
CA CYS A 239 14.59 13.09 -15.69
C CYS A 239 15.52 11.95 -15.24
N ALA A 240 16.78 11.99 -15.62
CA ALA A 240 17.75 10.96 -15.21
C ALA A 240 18.13 11.09 -13.73
N ASN A 241 18.72 12.23 -13.37
CA ASN A 241 19.06 12.63 -12.01
C ASN A 241 19.14 14.16 -11.99
N VAL A 242 18.70 14.78 -10.90
CA VAL A 242 18.77 16.23 -10.71
C VAL A 242 19.11 16.52 -9.25
N GLU A 243 20.06 17.43 -9.03
CA GLU A 243 20.30 17.97 -7.70
C GLU A 243 19.13 18.85 -7.28
N HIS A 244 18.57 18.61 -6.10
CA HIS A 244 17.41 19.34 -5.59
C HIS A 244 17.44 19.50 -4.07
N PRO A 245 16.76 20.53 -3.52
CA PRO A 245 16.69 20.77 -2.08
C PRO A 245 15.56 20.01 -1.37
N VAL A 246 14.72 19.29 -2.11
CA VAL A 246 13.51 18.64 -1.56
C VAL A 246 13.88 17.43 -0.70
N THR A 247 13.29 17.35 0.50
CA THR A 247 13.49 16.28 1.49
C THR A 247 12.18 15.89 2.18
N MET A 248 12.15 14.69 2.76
CA MET A 248 11.12 14.23 3.70
C MET A 248 11.82 13.72 4.97
N PRO A 249 12.24 14.62 5.89
CA PRO A 249 12.92 14.21 7.11
C PRO A 249 11.98 13.45 8.05
N LEU A 250 12.51 12.87 9.12
CA LEU A 250 11.70 12.21 10.14
C LEU A 250 11.26 13.21 11.22
N ASN A 251 9.99 13.17 11.58
CA ASN A 251 9.45 13.74 12.80
C ASN A 251 8.98 12.58 13.70
N GLY A 252 9.84 12.18 14.65
CA GLY A 252 9.67 10.95 15.40
C GLY A 252 9.75 9.73 14.46
N ALA A 253 8.68 8.94 14.42
CA ALA A 253 8.57 7.75 13.57
C ALA A 253 7.86 8.01 12.23
N GLN A 254 7.50 9.27 11.93
CA GLN A 254 6.76 9.63 10.72
C GLN A 254 7.59 10.51 9.78
N LEU A 255 7.27 10.49 8.48
CA LEU A 255 7.82 11.46 7.53
C LEU A 255 7.22 12.85 7.77
N ASP A 256 8.06 13.87 7.80
CA ASP A 256 7.64 15.27 7.88
C ASP A 256 7.23 15.80 6.50
N VAL A 257 5.96 15.61 6.20
CA VAL A 257 5.34 16.02 4.94
C VAL A 257 5.19 17.55 4.85
N ALA A 258 5.23 18.29 5.96
CA ALA A 258 5.21 19.75 5.94
C ALA A 258 6.53 20.34 5.42
N VAL A 259 7.67 19.78 5.85
CA VAL A 259 8.98 20.15 5.29
C VAL A 259 9.02 19.86 3.79
N PHE A 260 8.51 18.71 3.36
CA PHE A 260 8.42 18.33 1.96
C PHE A 260 7.64 19.34 1.13
N TRP A 261 6.38 19.63 1.49
CA TRP A 261 5.55 20.52 0.68
C TRP A 261 6.16 21.92 0.60
N ARG A 262 6.69 22.44 1.73
CA ARG A 262 7.36 23.74 1.74
C ARG A 262 8.55 23.77 0.77
N GLN A 263 9.43 22.76 0.80
CA GLN A 263 10.59 22.74 -0.10
C GLN A 263 10.20 22.48 -1.55
N TRP A 264 9.28 21.55 -1.79
CA TRP A 264 8.87 21.13 -3.13
C TRP A 264 8.05 22.20 -3.86
N LEU A 265 7.17 22.94 -3.16
CA LEU A 265 6.41 24.05 -3.74
C LEU A 265 7.30 25.27 -4.04
N ASN A 266 8.30 25.53 -3.19
CA ASN A 266 9.23 26.64 -3.37
C ASN A 266 10.42 26.32 -4.29
N TRP A 267 10.53 25.09 -4.80
CA TRP A 267 11.58 24.72 -5.75
C TRP A 267 11.07 24.78 -7.19
N GLN A 268 11.44 25.84 -7.90
CA GLN A 268 11.09 26.01 -9.31
C GLN A 268 12.05 25.20 -10.19
N ALA A 269 11.48 24.17 -10.81
CA ALA A 269 12.15 23.32 -11.77
C ALA A 269 11.13 22.82 -12.81
N THR A 270 11.60 22.12 -13.84
CA THR A 270 10.69 21.51 -14.82
C THR A 270 9.77 20.49 -14.15
N PRO A 271 8.55 20.23 -14.67
CA PRO A 271 7.64 19.24 -14.09
C PRO A 271 8.27 17.85 -13.94
N ALA A 272 9.10 17.42 -14.91
CA ALA A 272 9.85 16.15 -14.84
C ALA A 272 10.83 16.12 -13.65
N GLN A 273 11.60 17.19 -13.44
CA GLN A 273 12.52 17.30 -12.31
C GLN A 273 11.78 17.33 -10.96
N ARG A 274 10.63 18.01 -10.87
CA ARG A 274 9.79 18.05 -9.66
C ARG A 274 9.16 16.70 -9.35
N ALA A 275 8.70 15.99 -10.37
CA ALA A 275 8.21 14.62 -10.22
C ALA A 275 9.34 13.68 -9.74
N TRP A 276 10.54 13.80 -10.32
CA TRP A 276 11.72 13.03 -9.90
C TRP A 276 12.11 13.33 -8.44
N ALA A 277 12.19 14.60 -8.06
CA ALA A 277 12.55 15.01 -6.71
C ALA A 277 11.56 14.54 -5.64
N PHE A 278 10.27 14.43 -5.98
CA PHE A 278 9.30 13.80 -5.10
C PHE A 278 9.62 12.32 -4.85
N HIS A 279 9.87 11.54 -5.89
CA HIS A 279 10.21 10.12 -5.76
C HIS A 279 11.51 9.94 -4.96
N ASP A 280 12.51 10.79 -5.22
CA ASP A 280 13.79 10.76 -4.51
C ASP A 280 13.63 11.09 -3.02
N ALA A 281 12.96 12.21 -2.70
CA ALA A 281 12.75 12.64 -1.32
C ALA A 281 11.93 11.61 -0.52
N LEU A 282 10.91 11.01 -1.14
CA LEU A 282 10.10 9.95 -0.53
C LEU A 282 10.93 8.69 -0.24
N ALA A 283 11.72 8.24 -1.22
CA ALA A 283 12.62 7.10 -1.05
C ALA A 283 13.66 7.35 0.05
N CYS A 284 14.26 8.55 0.08
CA CYS A 284 15.24 8.95 1.09
C CYS A 284 14.62 8.98 2.50
N GLY A 285 13.41 9.55 2.64
CA GLY A 285 12.68 9.59 3.89
C GLY A 285 12.38 8.20 4.44
N PHE A 286 11.79 7.33 3.61
CA PHE A 286 11.54 5.93 4.00
C PHE A 286 12.82 5.16 4.28
N ALA A 287 13.88 5.34 3.47
CA ALA A 287 15.16 4.69 3.72
C ALA A 287 15.78 5.11 5.06
N THR A 288 15.64 6.38 5.43
CA THR A 288 16.07 6.89 6.73
C THR A 288 15.31 6.22 7.87
N LEU A 289 13.97 6.13 7.75
CA LEU A 289 13.12 5.44 8.73
C LEU A 289 13.49 3.96 8.86
N MET A 290 13.56 3.24 7.74
CA MET A 290 13.88 1.82 7.73
C MET A 290 15.27 1.54 8.33
N ARG A 291 16.28 2.34 7.96
CA ARG A 291 17.64 2.20 8.52
C ARG A 291 17.64 2.40 10.03
N GLN A 292 16.96 3.43 10.54
CA GLN A 292 16.86 3.68 11.98
C GLN A 292 16.21 2.48 12.69
N GLN A 293 15.08 1.98 12.17
CA GLN A 293 14.34 0.87 12.78
C GLN A 293 15.11 -0.46 12.70
N ALA A 294 15.77 -0.74 11.58
CA ALA A 294 16.51 -1.98 11.37
C ALA A 294 17.81 -2.02 12.19
N THR A 295 18.59 -0.94 12.16
CA THR A 295 19.88 -0.86 12.88
C THR A 295 19.67 -0.97 14.39
N ALA A 296 18.65 -0.29 14.94
CA ALA A 296 18.32 -0.37 16.37
C ALA A 296 17.95 -1.79 16.84
N ARG A 297 17.58 -2.68 15.91
CA ARG A 297 17.16 -4.07 16.18
C ARG A 297 18.14 -5.12 15.66
N GLY A 298 19.27 -4.71 15.08
CA GLY A 298 20.22 -5.64 14.46
C GLY A 298 19.67 -6.39 13.23
N ILE A 299 18.63 -5.86 12.59
CA ILE A 299 18.02 -6.45 11.38
C ILE A 299 18.83 -6.01 10.16
N THR A 300 19.19 -6.96 9.29
CA THR A 300 20.03 -6.73 8.10
C THR A 300 19.27 -6.92 6.78
N THR A 301 18.02 -7.38 6.84
CA THR A 301 17.17 -7.63 5.66
C THR A 301 15.94 -6.73 5.69
N LEU A 302 15.67 -6.09 4.56
CA LEU A 302 14.53 -5.21 4.34
C LEU A 302 13.60 -5.80 3.27
N VAL A 303 12.30 -5.72 3.51
CA VAL A 303 11.26 -6.17 2.59
C VAL A 303 10.48 -4.98 2.05
N PHE A 304 10.09 -5.05 0.78
CA PHE A 304 9.27 -4.04 0.15
C PHE A 304 8.07 -4.72 -0.50
N SER A 305 6.87 -4.19 -0.29
CA SER A 305 5.66 -4.71 -0.93
C SER A 305 4.55 -3.65 -0.96
N GLY A 306 3.37 -4.01 -1.46
CA GLY A 306 2.27 -3.08 -1.71
C GLY A 306 2.31 -2.50 -3.13
N GLY A 307 1.14 -2.13 -3.65
CA GLY A 307 0.97 -1.78 -5.07
C GLY A 307 1.86 -0.64 -5.58
N VAL A 308 2.29 0.29 -4.72
CA VAL A 308 3.18 1.40 -5.09
C VAL A 308 4.62 0.92 -5.35
N ILE A 309 5.04 -0.23 -4.82
CA ILE A 309 6.36 -0.84 -5.13
C ILE A 309 6.48 -1.30 -6.59
N HIS A 310 5.39 -1.37 -7.37
CA HIS A 310 5.52 -1.53 -8.82
C HIS A 310 6.29 -0.37 -9.47
N ASN A 311 6.27 0.82 -8.87
CA ASN A 311 7.00 2.00 -9.36
C ASN A 311 8.51 1.72 -9.45
N ARG A 312 9.04 1.73 -10.67
CA ARG A 312 10.44 1.39 -10.97
C ARG A 312 11.39 2.44 -10.45
N LEU A 313 11.02 3.72 -10.54
CA LEU A 313 11.86 4.80 -10.04
C LEU A 313 11.98 4.72 -8.51
N LEU A 314 10.87 4.54 -7.79
CA LEU A 314 10.86 4.40 -6.35
C LEU A 314 11.72 3.21 -5.90
N ARG A 315 11.58 2.04 -6.55
CA ARG A 315 12.46 0.88 -6.30
C ARG A 315 13.94 1.21 -6.51
N ALA A 316 14.28 1.87 -7.61
CA ALA A 316 15.66 2.25 -7.90
C ALA A 316 16.22 3.23 -6.86
N ARG A 317 15.43 4.21 -6.41
CA ARG A 317 15.84 5.16 -5.37
C ARG A 317 15.96 4.50 -4.00
N LEU A 318 15.03 3.63 -3.62
CA LEU A 318 15.12 2.85 -2.37
C LEU A 318 16.38 1.96 -2.37
N ALA A 319 16.66 1.26 -3.48
CA ALA A 319 17.86 0.45 -3.61
C ALA A 319 19.16 1.27 -3.55
N PHE A 320 19.16 2.47 -4.13
CA PHE A 320 20.27 3.41 -4.02
C PHE A 320 20.52 3.80 -2.56
N TYR A 321 19.47 4.20 -1.84
CA TYR A 321 19.58 4.67 -0.46
C TYR A 321 19.80 3.57 0.57
N LEU A 322 19.54 2.29 0.26
CA LEU A 322 19.61 1.16 1.20
C LEU A 322 20.60 0.07 0.75
N SER A 323 21.64 0.46 0.01
CA SER A 323 22.67 -0.46 -0.49
C SER A 323 23.48 -1.19 0.60
N ASP A 324 23.35 -0.75 1.85
CA ASP A 324 23.90 -1.34 3.07
C ASP A 324 23.06 -2.51 3.64
N PHE A 325 21.88 -2.80 3.07
CA PHE A 325 21.00 -3.89 3.52
C PHE A 325 20.77 -4.94 2.42
N LYS A 326 20.35 -6.15 2.82
CA LYS A 326 19.77 -7.12 1.90
C LYS A 326 18.33 -6.69 1.57
N LEU A 327 18.04 -6.43 0.29
CA LEU A 327 16.73 -5.93 -0.14
C LEU A 327 15.92 -7.02 -0.84
N LEU A 328 14.69 -7.22 -0.39
CA LEU A 328 13.74 -8.16 -0.98
C LEU A 328 12.59 -7.38 -1.62
N PHE A 329 12.52 -7.41 -2.95
CA PHE A 329 11.42 -6.84 -3.74
C PHE A 329 10.61 -7.95 -4.41
N PRO A 330 9.30 -7.79 -4.64
CA PRO A 330 8.48 -8.79 -5.31
C PRO A 330 8.87 -8.92 -6.78
N GLN A 331 8.92 -10.15 -7.28
CA GLN A 331 9.36 -10.48 -8.64
C GLN A 331 8.51 -11.59 -9.29
N ARG A 332 8.11 -12.62 -8.54
CA ARG A 332 7.32 -13.75 -9.08
C ARG A 332 5.83 -13.50 -8.93
N LEU A 333 5.44 -12.92 -7.80
CA LEU A 333 4.08 -12.49 -7.51
C LEU A 333 3.96 -10.97 -7.65
N PRO A 334 2.75 -10.44 -7.92
CA PRO A 334 2.51 -9.00 -7.91
C PRO A 334 2.88 -8.39 -6.56
N ALA A 335 3.44 -7.18 -6.56
CA ALA A 335 3.66 -6.43 -5.31
C ALA A 335 2.34 -5.98 -4.68
N GLY A 336 1.32 -5.74 -5.52
CA GLY A 336 -0.04 -5.37 -5.10
C GLY A 336 -0.91 -6.59 -4.77
N ASP A 337 -2.22 -6.33 -4.66
CA ASP A 337 -3.21 -7.21 -4.03
C ASP A 337 -3.35 -8.59 -4.67
N GLY A 338 -2.92 -8.75 -5.93
CA GLY A 338 -2.87 -10.05 -6.59
C GLY A 338 -1.93 -11.08 -5.93
N GLY A 339 -0.98 -10.64 -5.09
CA GLY A 339 -0.14 -11.50 -4.26
C GLY A 339 -0.63 -11.71 -2.83
N LEU A 340 -1.71 -11.03 -2.42
CA LEU A 340 -2.11 -10.93 -1.01
C LEU A 340 -2.58 -12.25 -0.41
N SER A 341 -3.33 -13.05 -1.18
CA SER A 341 -3.84 -14.35 -0.75
C SER A 341 -2.72 -15.34 -0.43
N PHE A 342 -1.58 -15.26 -1.11
CA PHE A 342 -0.40 -16.06 -0.79
C PHE A 342 0.21 -15.63 0.55
N GLY A 343 0.30 -14.32 0.80
CA GLY A 343 0.73 -13.76 2.08
C GLY A 343 -0.15 -14.20 3.25
N GLN A 344 -1.47 -14.11 3.08
CA GLN A 344 -2.45 -14.64 4.03
C GLN A 344 -2.19 -16.12 4.37
N GLY A 345 -1.94 -16.92 3.33
CA GLY A 345 -1.70 -18.36 3.47
C GLY A 345 -0.45 -18.72 4.26
N VAL A 346 0.67 -18.03 4.00
CA VAL A 346 1.93 -18.30 4.74
C VAL A 346 1.89 -17.80 6.18
N ILE A 347 1.09 -16.78 6.48
CA ILE A 347 0.86 -16.31 7.85
C ILE A 347 0.04 -17.33 8.64
N ALA A 348 -1.11 -17.75 8.08
CA ALA A 348 -1.97 -18.77 8.67
C ALA A 348 -1.23 -20.09 8.91
N ALA A 349 -0.44 -20.51 7.91
CA ALA A 349 0.49 -21.63 7.99
C ALA A 349 1.45 -21.54 9.19
N ALA A 350 2.16 -20.41 9.33
CA ALA A 350 3.13 -20.21 10.40
C ALA A 350 2.47 -20.18 11.80
N ARG A 351 1.26 -19.61 11.90
CA ARG A 351 0.46 -19.64 13.13
C ARG A 351 0.06 -21.06 13.50
N ALA A 352 -0.49 -21.82 12.56
CA ALA A 352 -0.91 -23.20 12.79
C ALA A 352 0.24 -24.14 13.19
N LEU A 353 1.44 -23.96 12.63
CA LEU A 353 2.62 -24.75 12.99
C LEU A 353 3.16 -24.46 14.39
N SER A 354 2.74 -23.37 15.02
CA SER A 354 3.18 -22.99 16.36
C SER A 354 2.23 -23.42 17.47
N GLU A 355 1.05 -23.92 17.10
CA GLU A 355 0.04 -24.48 18.01
C GLU A 355 0.22 -25.99 18.23
N VAL A 356 1.18 -26.61 17.52
CA VAL A 356 1.55 -28.04 17.59
C VAL A 356 2.81 -28.22 18.42
#